data_AF-A0AAN8K274-F1
#
_entry.id   AF-A0AAN8K274-F1
#
_cell.length_a   1.000
_cell.length_b   1.000
_cell.length_c   1.000
_cell.angle_alpha   90.00
_cell.angle_beta   90.00
_cell.angle_gamma   90.00
#
_symmetry.space_group_name_H-M   'P 1'
#
loop_
_entity.id
_entity.type
_entity.pdbx_description
1 polymer ?
#
loop_
_entity_poly.entity_id
_entity_poly.type
_entity_poly.pdbx_seq_one_letter_code
_entity_poly.pdbx_strand_id
1 'polypeptide(L)'
;MTVDLDLKHIADRLFNQWSFRALEIQVHRLEAYEPSETVDKLIVDLSTQLVKLGAHIRKQPKMSVKKVLDSLHERVPDLLPNQAVVHYLLEEEDCQMILPSEYLDVYQTPFDVRSDTDLVWPLPTRLFPYN
;
A
#
# COMPACT_ATOMS: atom_id res chain seq x y z
N MET A 1 -3.41 -11.80 -35.86
CA MET A 1 -3.41 -10.39 -35.41
C MET A 1 -3.45 -10.46 -33.89
N THR A 2 -2.27 -10.38 -33.28
CA THR A 2 -2.10 -10.53 -31.83
C THR A 2 -2.66 -9.28 -31.18
N VAL A 3 -3.71 -9.44 -30.36
CA VAL A 3 -4.25 -8.33 -29.57
C VAL A 3 -3.22 -8.08 -28.47
N ASP A 4 -2.44 -7.03 -28.65
CA ASP A 4 -1.54 -6.49 -27.63
C ASP A 4 -2.45 -5.88 -26.55
N LEU A 5 -2.90 -6.73 -25.63
CA LEU A 5 -3.44 -6.26 -24.36
C LEU A 5 -2.29 -5.51 -23.71
N ASP A 6 -2.41 -4.18 -23.69
CA ASP A 6 -1.44 -3.25 -23.14
C ASP A 6 -1.39 -3.42 -21.61
N LEU A 7 -0.91 -4.58 -21.16
CA LEU A 7 -0.56 -4.94 -19.78
C LEU A 7 0.69 -4.17 -19.32
N LYS A 8 1.22 -3.25 -20.15
CA LYS A 8 2.39 -2.42 -19.86
C LYS A 8 2.21 -1.54 -18.62
N HIS A 9 0.99 -1.36 -18.13
CA HIS A 9 0.77 -0.62 -16.88
C HIS A 9 0.87 -1.44 -15.60
N ILE A 10 0.88 -2.78 -15.67
CA ILE A 10 0.98 -3.66 -14.48
C ILE A 10 2.43 -4.04 -14.19
N ALA A 11 3.26 -4.23 -15.21
CA ALA A 11 4.65 -4.69 -15.05
C ALA A 11 5.54 -3.72 -14.24
N ASP A 12 5.23 -2.42 -14.23
CA ASP A 12 6.05 -1.40 -13.57
C ASP A 12 5.63 -1.06 -12.13
N ARG A 13 4.54 -1.66 -11.60
CA ARG A 13 3.99 -1.30 -10.28
C ARG A 13 4.45 -2.17 -9.12
N LEU A 14 4.94 -3.38 -9.40
CA LEU A 14 5.59 -4.19 -8.37
C LEU A 14 7.04 -3.75 -8.31
N PHE A 15 7.50 -3.35 -7.12
CA PHE A 15 8.90 -3.01 -6.90
C PHE A 15 9.77 -4.17 -7.40
N ASN A 16 10.43 -4.00 -8.55
CA ASN A 16 11.29 -5.02 -9.17
C ASN A 16 12.39 -5.50 -8.21
N GLN A 17 12.66 -4.72 -7.16
CA GLN A 17 13.54 -5.06 -6.07
C GLN A 17 12.90 -4.62 -4.75
N TRP A 18 12.74 -5.55 -3.82
CA TRP A 18 12.39 -5.25 -2.43
C TRP A 18 13.65 -5.36 -1.56
N SER A 19 13.76 -4.46 -0.59
CA SER A 19 14.84 -4.48 0.40
C SER A 19 14.21 -4.18 1.75
N PHE A 20 14.55 -4.97 2.75
CA PHE A 20 14.05 -4.81 4.10
C PHE A 20 15.20 -4.78 5.09
N ARG A 21 14.91 -4.21 6.25
CA ARG A 21 15.80 -4.26 7.40
C ARG A 21 14.97 -4.47 8.64
N ALA A 22 15.23 -5.57 9.35
CA ALA A 22 14.70 -5.77 10.68
C ALA A 22 15.39 -4.80 11.63
N LEU A 23 14.60 -4.07 12.41
CA LEU A 23 15.10 -3.23 13.50
C LEU A 23 14.98 -4.05 14.79
N GLU A 24 16.10 -4.35 15.43
CA GLU A 24 16.12 -5.05 16.72
C GLU A 24 15.77 -4.06 17.84
N ILE A 25 14.47 -3.78 17.96
CA ILE A 25 13.94 -2.95 19.04
C ILE A 25 13.62 -3.88 20.20
N GLN A 26 14.26 -3.68 21.35
CA GLN A 26 13.99 -4.44 22.57
C GLN A 26 12.63 -4.03 23.14
N VAL A 27 11.54 -4.55 22.58
CA VAL A 27 10.19 -4.32 23.09
C VAL A 27 9.99 -5.19 24.33
N HIS A 28 9.93 -4.57 25.49
CA HIS A 28 9.67 -5.25 26.75
C HIS A 28 8.19 -5.65 26.79
N ARG A 29 7.86 -6.82 26.24
CA ARG A 29 6.50 -7.39 26.10
C ARG A 29 5.56 -6.48 25.28
N LEU A 30 5.00 -7.00 24.18
CA LEU A 30 3.79 -6.39 23.64
C LEU A 30 2.69 -6.58 24.68
N GLU A 31 2.40 -5.54 25.46
CA GLU A 31 1.16 -5.50 26.24
C GLU A 31 -0.02 -5.43 25.26
N ALA A 32 -1.16 -6.01 25.62
CA ALA A 32 -2.37 -5.90 24.83
C ALA A 32 -2.70 -4.41 24.66
N TYR A 33 -2.82 -3.97 23.40
CA TYR A 33 -3.18 -2.59 23.10
C TYR A 33 -4.67 -2.43 23.34
N GLU A 34 -5.03 -1.60 24.31
CA GLU A 34 -6.42 -1.21 24.55
C GLU A 34 -6.72 0.04 23.69
N PRO A 35 -7.51 -0.08 22.62
CA PRO A 35 -7.76 1.03 21.70
C PRO A 35 -8.61 2.10 22.40
N SER A 36 -8.04 3.30 22.55
CA SER A 36 -8.80 4.50 22.93
C SER A 36 -9.33 5.28 21.73
N GLU A 37 -8.93 4.88 20.53
CA GLU A 37 -9.14 5.58 19.26
C GLU A 37 -9.76 4.64 18.23
N THR A 38 -10.40 5.21 17.20
CA THR A 38 -11.00 4.42 16.13
C THR A 38 -9.92 3.83 15.21
N VAL A 39 -10.22 2.69 14.59
CA VAL A 39 -9.35 2.01 13.60
C VAL A 39 -8.92 2.97 12.48
N ASP A 40 -9.85 3.74 11.91
CA ASP A 40 -9.55 4.75 10.89
C ASP A 40 -8.47 5.74 11.33
N LYS A 41 -8.56 6.22 12.57
CA LYS A 41 -7.60 7.18 13.11
C LYS A 41 -6.22 6.53 13.27
N LEU A 42 -6.18 5.31 13.79
CA LEU A 42 -4.94 4.54 13.94
C LEU A 42 -4.26 4.31 12.57
N ILE A 43 -5.03 3.96 11.54
CA ILE A 43 -4.52 3.78 10.16
C ILE A 43 -3.94 5.09 9.62
N VAL A 44 -4.66 6.22 9.79
CA VAL A 44 -4.20 7.53 9.33
C VAL A 44 -2.91 7.96 10.05
N ASP A 45 -2.85 7.74 11.37
CA ASP A 45 -1.70 8.11 12.18
C ASP A 45 -0.47 7.26 11.83
N LEU A 46 -0.64 5.94 11.68
CA LEU A 46 0.41 5.04 11.21
C LEU A 46 0.89 5.39 9.81
N SER A 47 -0.03 5.64 8.88
CA SER A 47 0.30 6.06 7.51
C SER A 47 1.09 7.36 7.51
N THR A 48 0.69 8.32 8.36
CA THR A 48 1.38 9.60 8.54
C THR A 48 2.79 9.41 9.10
N GLN A 49 2.98 8.54 10.10
CA GLN A 49 4.29 8.19 10.64
C GLN A 49 5.19 7.58 9.56
N LEU A 50 4.68 6.62 8.78
CA LEU A 50 5.42 5.98 7.70
C LEU A 50 5.84 6.97 6.60
N VAL A 51 4.96 7.89 6.21
CA VAL A 51 5.27 8.95 5.24
C VAL A 51 6.36 9.88 5.77
N LYS A 52 6.27 10.30 7.05
CA LYS A 52 7.28 11.14 7.69
C LYS A 52 8.63 10.41 7.82
N LEU A 53 8.61 9.12 8.15
CA LEU A 53 9.79 8.27 8.21
C LEU A 53 10.46 8.14 6.83
N GLY A 54 9.68 7.85 5.80
CA GLY A 54 10.16 7.81 4.42
C GLY A 54 10.77 9.14 3.96
N ALA A 55 10.12 10.27 4.30
CA ALA A 55 10.65 11.60 4.04
C ALA A 55 11.95 11.88 4.82
N HIS A 56 12.06 11.39 6.05
CA HIS A 56 13.29 11.49 6.85
C HIS A 56 14.43 10.71 6.20
N ILE A 57 14.20 9.45 5.82
CA ILE A 57 15.19 8.58 5.17
C ILE A 57 15.63 9.18 3.82
N ARG A 58 14.69 9.70 3.03
CA ARG A 58 14.97 10.31 1.72
C ARG A 58 15.91 11.51 1.79
N LYS A 59 15.91 12.26 2.89
CA LYS A 59 16.79 13.43 3.09
C LYS A 59 18.23 13.04 3.43
N GLN A 60 18.50 11.77 3.70
CA GLN A 60 19.82 11.31 4.12
C GLN A 60 20.74 11.04 2.92
N PRO A 61 22.05 11.28 3.06
CA PRO A 61 23.03 10.90 2.05
C PRO A 61 22.97 9.41 1.70
N LYS A 62 23.03 9.04 0.41
CA LYS A 62 22.94 7.63 -0.05
C LYS A 62 23.94 6.69 0.63
N MET A 63 25.16 7.17 0.93
CA MET A 63 26.20 6.38 1.60
C MET A 63 25.94 6.15 3.10
N SER A 64 25.04 6.91 3.72
CA SER A 64 24.73 6.81 5.15
C SER A 64 23.42 6.08 5.46
N VAL A 65 22.61 5.74 4.45
CA VAL A 65 21.26 5.17 4.66
C VAL A 65 21.30 3.95 5.59
N LYS A 66 22.25 3.02 5.41
CA LYS A 66 22.40 1.88 6.35
C LYS A 66 22.60 2.37 7.79
N LYS A 67 23.57 3.23 8.05
CA LYS A 67 23.81 3.75 9.40
C LYS A 67 22.61 4.51 9.97
N VAL A 68 21.89 5.24 9.13
CA VAL A 68 20.65 5.93 9.53
C VAL A 68 19.62 4.91 9.98
N LEU A 69 19.36 3.88 9.16
CA LEU A 69 18.38 2.83 9.46
C LEU A 69 18.69 2.15 10.80
N ASP A 70 19.96 1.89 11.11
CA ASP A 70 20.37 1.31 12.40
C ASP A 70 20.02 2.22 13.58
N SER A 71 20.25 3.51 13.43
CA SER A 71 20.05 4.52 14.49
C SER A 71 18.62 5.09 14.57
N LEU A 72 17.66 4.57 13.79
CA LEU A 72 16.30 5.15 13.74
C LEU A 72 15.63 5.17 15.12
N HIS A 73 15.78 4.07 15.87
CA HIS A 73 15.19 3.92 17.19
C HIS A 73 15.78 4.92 18.22
N GLU A 74 17.03 5.34 18.05
CA GLU A 74 17.67 6.34 18.91
C GLU A 74 17.34 7.78 18.49
N ARG A 75 17.28 8.04 17.17
CA ARG A 75 17.21 9.41 16.63
C ARG A 75 15.81 9.92 16.37
N VAL A 76 14.92 9.03 15.95
CA VAL A 76 13.54 9.37 15.55
C VAL A 76 12.56 8.29 16.01
N PRO A 77 12.53 7.93 17.31
CA PRO A 77 11.62 6.90 17.82
C PRO A 77 10.15 7.22 17.52
N ASP A 78 9.76 8.49 17.54
CA ASP A 78 8.38 8.94 17.29
C ASP A 78 7.90 8.70 15.85
N LEU A 79 8.83 8.45 14.91
CA LEU A 79 8.50 8.12 13.53
C LEU A 79 8.36 6.62 13.30
N LEU A 80 8.73 5.79 14.29
CA LEU A 80 8.59 4.35 14.20
C LEU A 80 7.18 3.94 14.65
N PRO A 81 6.48 3.11 13.87
CA PRO A 81 5.20 2.54 14.27
C PRO A 81 5.28 1.84 15.62
N ASN A 82 4.29 2.09 16.48
CA ASN A 82 4.15 1.34 17.73
C ASN A 82 3.74 -0.10 17.40
N GLN A 83 4.58 -1.07 17.82
CA GLN A 83 4.36 -2.49 17.55
C GLN A 83 3.04 -3.01 18.12
N ALA A 84 2.59 -2.51 19.28
CA ALA A 84 1.32 -2.94 19.89
C ALA A 84 0.11 -2.50 19.05
N VAL A 85 0.17 -1.30 18.45
CA VAL A 85 -0.88 -0.79 17.55
C VAL A 85 -0.89 -1.56 16.23
N VAL A 86 0.29 -1.82 15.66
CA VAL A 86 0.40 -2.62 14.43
C VAL A 86 -0.12 -4.04 14.66
N HIS A 87 0.20 -4.64 15.81
CA HIS A 87 -0.29 -5.95 16.18
C HIS A 87 -1.81 -5.97 16.33
N TYR A 88 -2.38 -5.01 17.07
CA TYR A 88 -3.83 -4.85 17.21
C TYR A 88 -4.56 -4.79 15.86
N LEU A 89 -4.05 -3.98 14.92
CA LEU A 89 -4.63 -3.85 13.59
C LEU A 89 -4.47 -5.09 12.69
N LEU A 90 -3.56 -6.01 13.03
CA LEU A 90 -3.31 -7.25 12.29
C LEU A 90 -4.01 -8.47 12.90
N GLU A 91 -4.25 -8.46 14.21
CA GLU A 91 -4.88 -9.56 14.94
C GLU A 91 -6.40 -9.52 14.92
N GLU A 92 -7.00 -8.33 14.94
CA GLU A 92 -8.42 -8.25 14.65
C GLU A 92 -8.57 -8.60 13.16
N GLU A 93 -9.23 -9.72 12.87
CA GLU A 93 -9.86 -10.02 11.57
C GLU A 93 -10.97 -8.98 11.31
N ASP A 94 -10.61 -7.70 11.37
CA ASP A 94 -11.50 -6.60 11.17
C ASP A 94 -11.86 -6.61 9.69
N CYS A 95 -13.15 -6.75 9.42
CA CYS A 95 -13.80 -6.82 8.12
C CYS A 95 -13.51 -5.63 7.17
N GLN A 96 -12.71 -4.66 7.62
CA GLN A 96 -12.26 -3.49 6.86
C GLN A 96 -10.85 -3.66 6.25
N MET A 97 -10.04 -4.60 6.76
CA MET A 97 -8.72 -4.90 6.21
C MET A 97 -8.85 -5.99 5.15
N ILE A 98 -8.29 -5.74 3.97
CA ILE A 98 -8.18 -6.77 2.93
C ILE A 98 -6.94 -7.62 3.18
N LEU A 99 -7.05 -8.91 2.91
CA LEU A 99 -5.93 -9.84 2.99
C LEU A 99 -4.84 -9.43 1.97
N PRO A 100 -3.56 -9.73 2.24
CA PRO A 100 -2.49 -9.48 1.28
C PRO A 100 -2.76 -10.11 -0.10
N SER A 101 -3.41 -11.28 -0.14
CA SER A 101 -3.83 -11.94 -1.38
C SER A 101 -4.90 -11.15 -2.13
N GLU A 102 -5.87 -10.59 -1.42
CA GLU A 102 -6.95 -9.78 -2.00
C GLU A 102 -6.41 -8.42 -2.48
N TYR A 103 -5.49 -7.81 -1.73
CA TYR A 103 -4.78 -6.63 -2.17
C TYR A 103 -4.03 -6.88 -3.47
N LEU A 104 -3.29 -7.99 -3.58
CA LEU A 104 -2.58 -8.33 -4.82
C LEU A 104 -3.56 -8.56 -5.99
N ASP A 105 -4.68 -9.25 -5.74
CA ASP A 105 -5.70 -9.50 -6.75
C ASP A 105 -6.33 -8.21 -7.28
N VAL A 106 -6.67 -7.25 -6.40
CA VAL A 106 -7.17 -5.92 -6.79
C VAL A 106 -6.17 -5.18 -7.67
N TYR A 107 -4.87 -5.30 -7.42
CA TYR A 107 -3.82 -4.64 -8.22
C TYR A 107 -3.50 -5.35 -9.53
N GLN A 108 -3.71 -6.67 -9.59
CA GLN A 108 -3.47 -7.48 -10.79
C GLN A 108 -4.69 -7.51 -11.72
N THR A 109 -5.89 -7.27 -11.18
CA THR A 109 -7.12 -7.22 -11.94
C THR A 109 -7.19 -5.92 -12.77
N PRO A 110 -7.50 -5.98 -14.07
CA PRO A 110 -7.69 -4.79 -14.89
C PRO A 110 -8.84 -3.93 -14.33
N PHE A 111 -8.54 -2.66 -14.01
CA PHE A 111 -9.53 -1.74 -13.44
C PHE A 111 -10.64 -1.37 -14.44
N ASP A 112 -10.31 -1.30 -15.72
CA ASP A 112 -11.24 -0.98 -16.82
C ASP A 112 -11.24 -2.12 -17.85
N VAL A 113 -12.01 -3.18 -17.57
CA VAL A 113 -12.36 -4.16 -18.61
C VAL A 113 -13.35 -3.48 -19.56
N ARG A 114 -12.83 -2.81 -20.59
CA ARG A 114 -13.68 -2.26 -21.66
C ARG A 114 -14.37 -3.43 -22.37
N SER A 115 -15.68 -3.34 -22.54
CA SER A 115 -16.40 -4.33 -23.35
C SER A 115 -15.93 -4.21 -24.79
N ASP A 116 -15.77 -5.32 -25.50
CA ASP A 116 -15.50 -5.31 -26.95
C ASP A 116 -16.55 -4.50 -27.72
N THR A 117 -17.74 -4.34 -27.15
CA THR A 117 -18.83 -3.52 -27.70
C THR A 117 -18.54 -2.02 -27.64
N ASP A 118 -17.76 -1.57 -26.65
CA ASP A 118 -17.34 -0.16 -26.49
C ASP A 118 -16.20 0.21 -27.44
N LEU A 119 -15.58 -0.79 -28.10
CA LEU A 119 -14.49 -0.63 -29.07
C LEU A 119 -14.99 -0.65 -30.52
N VAL A 120 -16.29 -0.83 -30.76
CA VAL A 120 -16.86 -0.83 -32.12
C VAL A 120 -17.22 0.61 -32.51
N TRP A 121 -16.35 1.21 -33.31
CA TRP A 121 -16.73 2.36 -34.13
C TRP A 121 -17.42 1.89 -35.42
N PRO A 122 -18.49 2.54 -35.90
CA PRO A 122 -19.19 3.67 -35.28
C PRO A 122 -20.18 3.23 -34.20
N LEU A 123 -20.42 4.13 -33.23
CA LEU A 123 -21.53 4.00 -32.29
C LEU A 123 -22.83 3.80 -33.07
N PRO A 124 -23.72 2.87 -32.67
CA PRO A 124 -24.98 2.65 -33.35
C PRO A 124 -25.85 3.91 -33.27
N THR A 125 -25.76 4.74 -34.31
CA THR A 125 -26.68 5.85 -34.54
C THR A 125 -28.01 5.26 -35.01
N ARG A 126 -29.12 5.73 -34.43
CA ARG A 126 -30.47 5.36 -34.91
C ARG A 126 -30.63 5.88 -36.33
N LEU A 127 -30.54 5.00 -37.33
CA LEU A 127 -30.61 5.36 -38.75
C LEU A 127 -32.04 5.54 -39.28
N PHE A 128 -33.09 5.28 -38.49
CA PHE A 128 -34.48 5.44 -38.94
C PHE A 128 -35.41 5.96 -37.82
N PRO A 129 -36.36 6.87 -38.14
CA PRO A 129 -37.40 7.30 -37.21
C PRO A 129 -38.51 6.23 -37.08
N TYR A 130 -39.20 6.20 -35.94
CA TYR A 130 -40.35 5.32 -35.70
C TYR A 130 -41.58 5.79 -36.49
N ASN A 131 -42.32 4.82 -37.04
CA ASN A 131 -43.69 5.01 -37.54
C ASN A 131 -44.69 5.10 -36.39
#